data_AF-A0A352VMH6-F1
#
_entry.id   AF-A0A352VMH6-F1
#
_cell.length_a   1.000
_cell.length_b   1.000
_cell.length_c   1.000
_cell.angle_alpha   90.00
_cell.angle_beta   90.00
_cell.angle_gamma   90.00
#
_symmetry.space_group_name_H-M   'P 1'
#
loop_
_entity.id
_entity.type
_entity.pdbx_description
1 polymer ?
#
loop_
_entity_poly.entity_id
_entity_poly.type
_entity_poly.pdbx_seq_one_letter_code
_entity_poly.pdbx_strand_id
1 'polypeptide(L)' 'MALQNRIGPAALALVATFAFQGAAQAQVTFASADGIDVDVTYAADVASIIQKNCTVCHRPGGIGPINLVDYDDAKR' A
#
# COMPACT_ATOMS: atom_id res chain seq x y z
N MET A 1 34.86 11.93 -31.95
CA MET A 1 34.99 13.24 -31.28
C MET A 1 33.68 13.99 -31.10
N ALA A 2 32.73 13.98 -32.06
CA ALA A 2 31.48 14.76 -31.96
C ALA A 2 30.40 14.18 -31.04
N LEU A 3 30.55 12.92 -30.58
CA LEU A 3 29.57 12.26 -29.69
C LEU A 3 29.81 12.56 -28.20
N GLN A 4 31.06 12.88 -27.82
CA GLN A 4 31.41 13.23 -26.43
C GLN A 4 30.84 14.59 -25.99
N ASN A 5 30.55 15.51 -26.92
CA ASN A 5 30.06 16.86 -26.60
C ASN A 5 28.53 16.95 -26.42
N ARG A 6 27.79 15.86 -26.65
CA ARG A 6 26.34 15.80 -26.42
C ARG A 6 25.94 15.28 -25.05
N ILE A 7 26.91 14.74 -24.30
CA ILE A 7 26.70 14.15 -22.97
C ILE A 7 26.49 15.24 -21.92
N GLY A 8 27.13 16.40 -22.06
CA GLY A 8 27.04 17.53 -21.13
C GLY A 8 25.61 18.07 -20.92
N PRO A 9 24.88 18.52 -21.96
CA PRO A 9 23.53 19.05 -21.77
C PRO A 9 22.52 17.96 -21.38
N ALA A 10 22.71 16.72 -21.85
CA ALA A 10 21.84 15.60 -21.50
C ALA A 10 21.98 15.19 -20.02
N ALA A 11 23.20 15.20 -19.47
CA ALA A 11 23.45 14.89 -18.06
C ALA A 11 22.88 15.98 -17.13
N LEU A 12 22.99 17.26 -17.50
CA LEU A 12 22.40 18.38 -16.75
C LEU A 12 20.86 18.33 -16.73
N ALA A 13 20.24 17.97 -17.86
CA ALA A 13 18.78 17.82 -17.95
C ALA A 13 18.26 16.67 -17.06
N LEU A 14 18.99 15.55 -16.98
CA LEU A 14 18.64 14.41 -16.13
C LEU A 14 18.72 14.72 -14.64
N VAL A 15 19.72 15.49 -14.20
CA VAL A 15 19.85 15.89 -12.77
C VAL A 15 18.73 16.84 -12.35
N ALA A 16 18.31 17.75 -13.24
CA ALA A 16 17.21 18.69 -12.98
C ALA A 16 15.86 17.97 -12.79
N THR A 17 15.61 16.87 -13.51
CA THR A 17 14.36 16.09 -13.35
C THR A 17 14.32 15.31 -12.04
N PHE A 18 15.47 14.83 -11.53
CA PHE A 18 15.52 14.11 -10.24
C PHE A 18 15.29 15.03 -9.04
N ALA A 19 15.73 16.29 -9.11
CA ALA A 19 15.51 17.26 -8.02
C ALA A 19 14.04 17.69 -7.87
N PHE A 20 13.24 17.61 -8.94
CA PHE A 20 11.82 18.01 -8.93
C PHE A 20 10.87 16.91 -8.40
N GLN A 21 11.36 15.68 -8.21
CA GLN A 21 10.55 14.53 -7.79
C GLN A 21 10.54 14.31 -6.26
N GLY A 22 11.29 15.11 -5.48
CA GLY A 22 11.44 14.92 -4.03
C GLY A 22 10.24 15.32 -3.17
N ALA A 23 9.35 16.21 -3.65
CA ALA A 23 8.23 16.73 -2.86
C ALA A 23 6.92 15.93 -2.99
N ALA A 24 6.91 14.82 -3.73
CA ALA A 24 5.74 13.95 -3.88
C ALA A 24 5.63 12.86 -2.80
N GLN A 25 6.40 12.97 -1.71
CA GLN A 25 6.28 12.05 -0.58
C GLN A 25 5.05 12.39 0.26
N ALA A 26 4.01 11.56 0.06
CA ALA A 26 3.07 11.10 1.06
C ALA A 26 2.26 12.18 1.84
N GLN A 27 1.16 12.62 1.24
CA GLN A 27 -0.03 12.96 2.00
C GLN A 27 -1.17 12.03 1.60
N VAL A 28 -0.96 10.73 1.83
CA VAL A 28 -2.08 9.79 1.87
C VAL A 28 -2.63 9.88 3.29
N THR A 29 -3.46 10.88 3.55
CA THR A 29 -4.31 10.88 4.73
C THR A 29 -5.36 9.80 4.49
N PHE A 30 -5.15 8.62 5.06
CA PHE A 30 -6.25 7.69 5.24
C PHE A 30 -7.26 8.40 6.14
N ALA A 31 -8.52 8.45 5.72
CA ALA A 31 -9.58 8.92 6.59
C ALA A 31 -9.69 7.92 7.76
N SER A 32 -8.92 8.17 8.82
CA SER A 32 -9.28 7.69 10.15
C SER A 32 -10.66 8.24 10.44
N ALA A 33 -11.54 7.45 11.06
CA ALA A 33 -12.88 7.87 11.44
C ALA A 33 -12.85 8.89 12.60
N ASP A 34 -12.03 9.94 12.50
CA ASP A 34 -12.02 11.07 13.41
C ASP A 34 -13.42 11.70 13.39
N GLY A 35 -14.17 11.49 14.47
CA GLY A 35 -15.52 12.01 14.65
C GLY A 35 -16.66 11.00 14.54
N ILE A 36 -16.39 9.71 14.27
CA ILE A 36 -17.38 8.64 14.48
C ILE A 36 -16.93 7.78 15.66
N ASP A 37 -17.51 8.03 16.84
CA ASP A 37 -17.38 7.21 18.06
C ASP A 37 -18.17 5.88 17.92
N VAL A 38 -17.97 5.15 16.83
CA VAL A 38 -18.41 3.75 16.74
C VAL A 38 -17.25 2.87 17.15
N ASP A 39 -17.46 2.13 18.24
CA ASP A 39 -16.51 1.11 18.68
C ASP A 39 -16.53 -0.06 17.69
N VAL A 40 -15.59 -0.03 16.76
CA VAL A 40 -15.43 -1.08 15.74
C VAL A 40 -14.72 -2.26 16.37
N THR A 41 -15.36 -3.42 16.34
CA THR A 41 -14.78 -4.65 16.88
C THR A 41 -14.62 -5.69 15.79
N TYR A 42 -13.57 -6.52 15.90
CA TYR A 42 -13.33 -7.59 14.93
C TYR A 42 -14.54 -8.53 14.81
N ALA A 43 -15.10 -8.95 15.94
CA ALA A 43 -16.18 -9.93 15.96
C ALA A 43 -17.47 -9.39 15.33
N ALA A 44 -17.85 -8.14 15.63
CA ALA A 44 -19.10 -7.57 15.13
C ALA A 44 -18.99 -7.13 13.67
N ASP A 45 -17.89 -6.48 13.31
CA ASP A 45 -17.85 -5.67 12.08
C ASP A 45 -16.98 -6.31 10.99
N VAL A 46 -15.90 -6.98 11.37
CA VAL A 46 -14.83 -7.38 10.42
C VAL A 46 -14.90 -8.87 10.07
N ALA A 47 -15.12 -9.72 11.07
CA ALA A 47 -15.03 -11.18 10.94
C ALA A 47 -15.92 -11.72 9.81
N SER A 48 -17.16 -11.25 9.74
CA SER A 48 -18.11 -11.70 8.71
C SER A 48 -17.70 -11.28 7.30
N ILE A 49 -17.05 -10.13 7.15
CA ILE A 49 -16.56 -9.64 5.85
C ILE A 49 -15.43 -10.54 5.36
N ILE A 50 -14.45 -10.80 6.23
CA ILE A 50 -13.30 -11.66 5.93
C ILE A 50 -13.78 -13.09 5.62
N GLN A 51 -14.68 -13.64 6.44
CA GLN A 51 -15.17 -15.00 6.27
C GLN A 51 -16.02 -15.20 5.02
N LYS A 52 -16.72 -14.17 4.53
CA LYS A 52 -17.52 -14.27 3.30
C LYS A 52 -16.68 -14.11 2.04
N ASN A 53 -15.68 -13.22 2.07
CA ASN A 53 -15.01 -12.76 0.86
C ASN A 53 -13.55 -13.22 0.74
N CYS A 54 -12.88 -13.47 1.86
CA CYS A 54 -11.43 -13.65 1.88
C CYS A 54 -11.04 -15.11 2.18
N THR A 55 -11.69 -15.77 3.15
CA THR A 55 -11.37 -17.16 3.56
C THR A 55 -11.60 -18.20 2.45
N VAL A 56 -12.37 -17.84 1.42
CA VAL A 56 -12.52 -18.64 0.19
C VAL A 56 -11.16 -18.91 -0.47
N CYS A 57 -10.21 -17.98 -0.34
CA CYS A 57 -8.84 -18.12 -0.84
C CYS A 57 -7.80 -18.17 0.29
N HIS A 58 -7.94 -17.30 1.29
CA HIS A 58 -7.00 -17.10 2.39
C HIS A 58 -7.31 -17.99 3.59
N ARG A 59 -7.01 -19.28 3.44
CA ARG A 59 -7.15 -20.31 4.47
C ARG A 59 -6.02 -21.34 4.36
N PRO A 60 -5.80 -22.19 5.38
CA PRO A 60 -4.81 -23.25 5.30
C PRO A 60 -5.03 -24.16 4.10
N GLY A 61 -3.99 -24.35 3.28
CA GLY A 61 -4.06 -25.14 2.04
C GLY A 61 -4.86 -24.48 0.90
N GLY A 62 -5.32 -23.24 1.09
CA GLY A 62 -5.91 -22.42 0.03
C GLY A 62 -4.86 -21.83 -0.91
N ILE A 63 -5.34 -21.17 -1.97
CA ILE A 63 -4.47 -20.49 -2.95
C ILE A 63 -3.90 -19.16 -2.41
N GLY A 64 -4.52 -18.60 -1.38
CA GLY A 64 -4.05 -17.37 -0.74
C GLY A 64 -2.72 -17.59 -0.02
N PRO A 65 -1.75 -16.66 -0.15
CA PRO A 65 -0.43 -16.80 0.45
C PRO A 65 -0.42 -16.64 1.98
N ILE A 66 -1.53 -16.20 2.57
CA ILE A 66 -1.71 -16.00 4.01
C ILE A 66 -3.05 -16.60 4.48
N ASN A 67 -3.12 -16.95 5.76
CA ASN A 67 -4.35 -17.34 6.42
C ASN A 67 -5.08 -16.10 6.95
N LEU A 68 -6.42 -16.09 6.87
CA LEU A 68 -7.29 -15.04 7.41
C LEU A 68 -8.50 -15.66 8.12
N VAL A 69 -8.29 -16.74 8.88
CA VAL A 69 -9.38 -17.53 9.45
C VAL A 69 -9.73 -17.15 10.88
N ASP A 70 -8.88 -16.37 11.55
CA ASP A 70 -9.11 -15.85 12.89
C ASP A 70 -8.57 -14.42 13.08
N TYR A 71 -8.72 -13.87 14.29
CA TYR A 71 -8.26 -12.53 14.62
C TYR A 71 -6.74 -12.40 14.62
N ASP A 72 -6.04 -13.43 15.11
CA ASP A 72 -4.58 -13.41 15.21
C ASP A 72 -3.91 -13.45 13.85
N ASP A 73 -4.55 -14.07 12.86
CA ASP A 73 -4.17 -14.03 11.46
C ASP A 73 -4.49 -12.67 10.83
N ALA A 74 -5.67 -12.12 11.10
CA ALA A 74 -6.14 -10.87 10.48
C ALA A 74 -5.43 -9.60 11.00
N LYS A 75 -4.89 -9.62 12.22
CA LYS A 75 -4.22 -8.46 12.84
C LYS A 75 -2.74 -8.30 12.47
N ARG A 76 -2.17 -9.25 11.74
CA ARG A 76 -0.73 -9.32 11.43
C ARG A 76 -0.32 -8.35 10.33
#